data_AF-A0A2W6B8S7-F1
#
_entry.id   AF-A0A2W6B8S7-F1
#
_cell.length_a   1.000
_cell.length_b   1.000
_cell.length_c   1.000
_cell.angle_alpha   90.00
_cell.angle_beta   90.00
_cell.angle_gamma   90.00
#
_symmetry.space_group_name_H-M   'P 1'
#
loop_
_entity.id
_entity.type
_entity.pdbx_description
1 polymer ?
#
loop_
_entity_poly.entity_id
_entity_poly.type
_entity_poly.pdbx_seq_one_letter_code
_entity_poly.pdbx_strand_id
1 'polypeptide(L)'
;MLRKAANYATGGELVVELRSGTSARQWALITQTYSGAMHCSTKTEHLHCVVVASVGAHSYQAQLYLVNSGALVAPPPIAADSGIVVRDLDGDGDLDVLAEDSNYKPSYADGGLYWATYLLQNGTYARTGCTTPVYNAAPPTPAGAVHGSCPN
;
A
#
# COMPACT_ATOMS: atom_id res chain seq x y z
N MET A 1 -4.10 16.39 15.90
CA MET A 1 -2.99 15.47 16.24
C MET A 1 -3.47 14.06 15.93
N LEU A 2 -2.99 13.42 14.86
CA LEU A 2 -3.33 12.02 14.61
C LEU A 2 -2.65 11.16 15.66
N ARG A 3 -3.42 10.34 16.36
CA ARG A 3 -2.88 9.32 17.27
C ARG A 3 -3.01 7.97 16.58
N LYS A 4 -1.89 7.27 16.49
CA LYS A 4 -1.81 5.92 15.94
C LYS A 4 -2.42 4.95 16.96
N ALA A 5 -3.51 4.30 16.61
CA ALA A 5 -4.00 3.14 17.34
C ALA A 5 -4.18 2.00 16.33
N ALA A 6 -3.24 1.06 16.33
CA ALA A 6 -3.41 -0.23 15.67
C ALA A 6 -3.42 -1.27 16.80
N ASN A 7 -4.56 -1.92 17.01
CA ASN A 7 -4.65 -3.06 17.92
C ASN A 7 -4.59 -4.33 17.07
N TYR A 8 -3.61 -5.19 17.34
CA TYR A 8 -3.52 -6.51 16.72
C TYR A 8 -4.11 -7.53 17.68
N ALA A 9 -5.17 -8.21 17.25
CA ALA A 9 -5.48 -9.54 17.76
C ALA A 9 -4.94 -10.56 16.75
N THR A 10 -4.23 -11.59 17.21
CA THR A 10 -3.83 -12.72 16.38
C THR A 10 -5.06 -13.36 15.75
N GLY A 11 -5.17 -13.32 14.42
CA GLY A 11 -6.35 -13.75 13.66
C GLY A 11 -7.45 -12.67 13.50
N GLY A 12 -7.13 -11.41 13.80
CA GLY A 12 -8.09 -10.33 14.00
C GLY A 12 -8.12 -9.27 12.90
N GLU A 13 -9.31 -8.69 12.78
CA GLU A 13 -9.67 -7.53 11.98
C GLU A 13 -8.74 -6.33 12.25
N LEU A 14 -8.21 -5.71 11.20
CA LEU A 14 -7.48 -4.46 11.36
C LEU A 14 -8.47 -3.30 11.40
N VAL A 15 -8.55 -2.63 12.56
CA VAL A 15 -9.44 -1.49 12.79
C VAL A 15 -8.63 -0.20 12.79
N VAL A 16 -8.88 0.68 11.80
CA VAL A 16 -8.24 2.00 11.75
C VAL A 16 -9.21 3.11 12.19
N GLU A 17 -8.76 3.94 13.14
CA GLU A 17 -9.45 5.16 13.56
C GLU A 17 -8.66 6.39 13.12
N LEU A 18 -9.27 7.27 12.34
CA LEU A 18 -8.68 8.55 11.95
C LEU A 18 -9.39 9.68 12.70
N ARG A 19 -8.58 10.49 13.40
CA ARG A 19 -9.07 11.61 14.23
C ARG A 19 -8.61 12.95 13.66
N SER A 20 -9.54 13.88 13.47
CA SER A 20 -9.28 15.26 13.06
C SER A 20 -9.98 16.23 14.02
N GLY A 21 -9.22 17.00 14.79
CA GLY A 21 -9.76 17.88 15.84
C GLY A 21 -10.54 17.10 16.91
N THR A 22 -11.77 17.54 17.19
CA THR A 22 -12.73 16.85 18.08
C THR A 22 -13.55 15.78 17.37
N SER A 23 -13.41 15.66 16.04
CA SER A 23 -14.13 14.69 15.23
C SER A 23 -13.30 13.42 15.07
N ALA A 24 -13.82 12.30 15.57
CA ALA A 24 -13.34 10.97 15.22
C ALA A 24 -14.22 10.41 14.10
N ARG A 25 -13.60 9.91 13.02
CA ARG A 25 -14.28 9.08 12.02
C ARG A 25 -13.66 7.67 12.09
N GLN A 26 -14.53 6.72 12.39
CA GLN A 26 -14.32 5.29 12.61
C GLN A 26 -15.05 4.56 11.45
N TRP A 27 -14.66 3.43 10.87
CA TRP A 27 -13.51 2.54 10.94
C TRP A 27 -13.21 2.08 9.51
N ALA A 28 -12.00 1.56 9.27
CA ALA A 28 -11.80 0.68 8.15
C ALA A 28 -11.33 -0.68 8.64
N LEU A 29 -12.00 -1.72 8.12
CA LEU A 29 -11.84 -3.11 8.50
C LEU A 29 -11.22 -3.82 7.30
N ILE A 30 -9.96 -4.21 7.40
CA ILE A 30 -9.45 -5.25 6.50
C ILE A 30 -9.71 -6.56 7.22
N THR A 31 -10.68 -7.32 6.71
CA THR A 31 -11.05 -8.63 7.25
C THR A 31 -10.07 -9.67 6.67
N GLN A 32 -9.67 -10.66 7.49
CA GLN A 32 -8.73 -11.73 7.12
C GLN A 32 -7.26 -11.30 6.94
N THR A 33 -6.72 -10.47 7.84
CA THR A 33 -5.29 -10.14 7.84
C THR A 33 -4.48 -11.03 8.78
N TYR A 34 -3.32 -11.51 8.33
CA TYR A 34 -2.33 -12.17 9.19
C TYR A 34 -1.46 -11.14 9.94
N SER A 35 -1.21 -10.00 9.29
CA SER A 35 -0.49 -8.85 9.83
C SER A 35 -0.89 -7.60 9.04
N GLY A 36 -0.60 -6.43 9.59
CA GLY A 36 -0.77 -5.18 8.86
C GLY A 36 0.02 -4.04 9.49
N ALA A 37 -0.02 -2.86 8.91
CA ALA A 37 0.58 -1.63 9.42
C ALA A 37 -0.11 -0.41 8.79
N MET A 38 -0.09 0.72 9.48
CA MET A 38 -0.59 1.98 8.96
C MET A 38 0.54 3.02 8.89
N HIS A 39 0.62 3.67 7.73
CA HIS A 39 1.52 4.76 7.39
C HIS A 39 0.67 5.99 7.09
N CYS A 40 1.01 7.16 7.63
CA CYS A 40 0.29 8.39 7.34
C CYS A 40 1.27 9.49 6.95
N SER A 41 0.94 10.29 5.95
CA SER A 41 1.67 11.52 5.64
C SER A 41 0.86 12.73 6.09
N THR A 42 1.58 13.71 6.64
CA THR A 42 1.08 15.04 6.97
C THR A 42 1.89 16.12 6.27
N LYS A 43 2.69 15.75 5.24
CA LYS A 43 3.64 16.65 4.58
C LYS A 43 2.97 17.56 3.55
N THR A 44 1.85 17.13 2.99
CA THR A 44 1.08 17.86 1.99
C THR A 44 -0.18 18.46 2.61
N GLU A 45 -0.93 19.21 1.81
CA GLU A 45 -2.29 19.65 2.15
C GLU A 45 -3.28 18.48 2.25
N HIS A 46 -2.93 17.31 1.69
CA HIS A 46 -3.75 16.10 1.68
C HIS A 46 -3.32 15.13 2.78
N LEU A 47 -3.94 15.27 3.96
CA LEU A 47 -3.81 14.25 4.99
C LEU A 47 -4.35 12.91 4.48
N HIS A 48 -3.47 11.91 4.41
CA HIS A 48 -3.86 10.56 4.04
C HIS A 48 -3.06 9.52 4.80
N CYS A 49 -3.63 8.31 4.86
CA CYS A 49 -3.00 7.14 5.42
C CYS A 49 -3.12 5.95 4.47
N VAL A 50 -2.10 5.11 4.46
CA VAL A 50 -2.06 3.85 3.75
C VAL A 50 -1.98 2.74 4.76
N VAL A 51 -2.89 1.78 4.64
CA VAL A 51 -2.89 0.56 5.42
C VAL A 51 -2.36 -0.56 4.56
N VAL A 52 -1.30 -1.20 5.02
CA VAL A 52 -0.70 -2.36 4.37
C VAL A 52 -1.06 -3.60 5.19
N ALA A 53 -1.48 -4.67 4.55
CA ALA A 53 -1.75 -5.93 5.24
C ALA A 53 -1.36 -7.15 4.41
N SER A 54 -0.91 -8.21 5.07
CA SER A 54 -0.87 -9.56 4.49
C SER A 54 -2.23 -10.21 4.68
N VAL A 55 -2.85 -10.65 3.58
CA VAL A 55 -4.20 -11.23 3.54
C VAL A 55 -4.20 -12.69 3.09
N GLY A 56 -3.02 -13.26 2.80
CA GLY A 56 -2.83 -14.63 2.34
C GLY A 56 -1.36 -15.04 2.28
N ALA A 57 -1.10 -16.30 1.94
CA ALA A 57 0.26 -16.85 1.84
C ALA A 57 1.13 -16.12 0.80
N HIS A 58 0.50 -15.56 -0.24
CA HIS A 58 1.12 -14.80 -1.32
C HIS A 58 0.19 -13.64 -1.73
N SER A 59 -0.32 -12.93 -0.73
CA SER A 59 -1.23 -11.82 -1.01
C SER A 59 -1.11 -10.73 0.04
N TYR A 60 -0.87 -9.53 -0.46
CA TYR A 60 -0.77 -8.29 0.28
C TYR A 60 -1.72 -7.27 -0.31
N GLN A 61 -2.16 -6.33 0.54
CA GLN A 61 -3.05 -5.24 0.15
C GLN A 61 -2.54 -3.92 0.71
N ALA A 62 -2.55 -2.87 -0.11
CA ALA A 62 -2.43 -1.47 0.30
C ALA A 62 -3.76 -0.76 0.07
N GLN A 63 -4.36 -0.26 1.15
CA GLN A 63 -5.59 0.52 1.10
C GLN A 63 -5.29 1.98 1.46
N LEU A 64 -5.60 2.90 0.55
CA LEU A 64 -5.53 4.33 0.80
C LEU A 64 -6.78 4.80 1.57
N TYR A 65 -6.58 5.71 2.52
CA TYR A 65 -7.61 6.48 3.18
C TYR A 65 -7.28 7.96 3.08
N LEU A 66 -8.10 8.70 2.34
CA LEU A 66 -8.03 10.14 2.23
C LEU A 66 -9.00 10.78 3.23
N VAL A 67 -8.59 11.90 3.81
CA VAL A 67 -9.49 12.77 4.58
C VAL A 67 -9.93 13.92 3.68
N ASN A 68 -11.16 13.88 3.19
CA ASN A 68 -11.74 14.96 2.38
C ASN A 68 -12.92 15.61 3.11
N SER A 69 -12.79 16.88 3.49
CA SER A 69 -13.87 17.68 4.11
C SER A 69 -14.53 16.99 5.31
N GLY A 70 -13.77 16.22 6.10
CA GLY A 70 -14.24 15.49 7.27
C GLY A 70 -14.89 14.13 7.00
N ALA A 71 -14.85 13.64 5.75
CA ALA A 71 -15.21 12.29 5.35
C ALA A 71 -13.96 11.47 4.98
N LEU A 72 -14.03 10.16 5.20
CA LEU A 72 -13.01 9.21 4.74
C LEU A 72 -13.39 8.70 3.35
N VAL A 73 -12.46 8.79 2.40
CA VAL A 73 -12.59 8.22 1.07
C VAL A 73 -11.53 7.15 0.89
N ALA A 74 -11.96 5.97 0.45
CA ALA A 74 -11.10 4.81 0.23
C ALA A 74 -11.23 4.37 -1.24
N PRO A 75 -10.31 4.80 -2.14
CA PRO A 75 -10.30 4.30 -3.51
C PRO A 75 -9.91 2.81 -3.54
N PRO A 76 -9.99 2.12 -4.70
CA PRO A 76 -9.65 0.72 -4.79
C PRO A 76 -8.24 0.42 -4.24
N PRO A 77 -8.07 -0.71 -3.54
CA PRO A 77 -6.77 -1.10 -3.01
C PRO A 77 -5.83 -1.56 -4.12
N ILE A 78 -4.53 -1.51 -3.81
CA ILE A 78 -3.49 -2.18 -4.58
C ILE A 78 -3.25 -3.56 -3.97
N ALA A 79 -3.24 -4.59 -4.80
CA ALA A 79 -2.83 -5.93 -4.41
C ALA A 79 -1.37 -6.16 -4.81
N ALA A 80 -0.67 -6.98 -4.05
CA ALA A 80 0.66 -7.46 -4.38
C ALA A 80 0.84 -8.92 -3.96
N ASP A 81 1.77 -9.63 -4.58
CA ASP A 81 1.97 -11.04 -4.29
C ASP A 81 2.90 -11.30 -3.09
N SER A 82 4.03 -10.59 -3.01
CA SER A 82 5.11 -10.87 -2.06
C SER A 82 5.30 -9.83 -0.97
N GLY A 83 4.95 -8.58 -1.24
CA GLY A 83 5.19 -7.51 -0.29
C GLY A 83 4.76 -6.14 -0.79
N ILE A 84 4.64 -5.22 0.16
CA ILE A 84 4.31 -3.83 -0.11
C ILE A 84 5.21 -2.93 0.72
N VAL A 85 5.73 -1.89 0.08
CA VAL A 85 6.44 -0.78 0.73
C VAL A 85 5.69 0.52 0.44
N VAL A 86 5.55 1.37 1.45
CA VAL A 86 4.89 2.67 1.35
C VAL A 86 5.89 3.77 1.67
N ARG A 87 6.08 4.69 0.74
CA ARG A 87 6.88 5.92 0.90
C ARG A 87 6.62 6.87 -0.26
N ASP A 88 6.98 8.13 -0.07
CA ASP A 88 7.07 9.14 -1.12
C ASP A 88 8.17 8.77 -2.13
N LEU A 89 7.81 8.55 -3.40
CA LEU A 89 8.67 8.05 -4.48
C LEU A 89 9.02 9.10 -5.53
N ASP A 90 8.24 10.17 -5.65
CA ASP A 90 8.46 11.25 -6.60
C ASP A 90 8.80 12.60 -5.94
N GLY A 91 8.76 12.67 -4.61
CA GLY A 91 9.18 13.81 -3.80
C GLY A 91 8.08 14.85 -3.59
N ASP A 92 6.83 14.56 -3.91
CA ASP A 92 5.70 15.48 -3.73
C ASP A 92 5.17 15.52 -2.28
N GLY A 93 5.64 14.61 -1.42
CA GLY A 93 5.28 14.51 -0.01
C GLY A 93 4.10 13.58 0.28
N ASP A 94 3.41 13.10 -0.75
CA ASP A 94 2.37 12.09 -0.63
C ASP A 94 2.98 10.67 -0.52
N LEU A 95 2.24 9.73 0.09
CA LEU A 95 2.70 8.35 0.21
C LEU A 95 2.32 7.59 -1.06
N ASP A 96 3.33 7.06 -1.72
CA ASP A 96 3.21 6.17 -2.85
C ASP A 96 3.37 4.71 -2.44
N VAL A 97 3.10 3.81 -3.39
CA VAL A 97 3.13 2.37 -3.17
C VAL A 97 4.11 1.68 -4.12
N LEU A 98 4.96 0.85 -3.54
CA LEU A 98 5.76 -0.18 -4.19
C LEU A 98 5.11 -1.54 -3.89
N ALA A 99 4.65 -2.24 -4.91
CA ALA A 99 4.08 -3.58 -4.83
C ALA A 99 5.06 -4.60 -5.43
N GLU A 100 5.45 -5.62 -4.66
CA GLU A 100 6.28 -6.72 -5.14
C GLU A 100 5.39 -7.84 -5.69
N ASP A 101 5.45 -8.04 -7.00
CA ASP A 101 4.63 -8.98 -7.76
C ASP A 101 5.50 -10.07 -8.40
N SER A 102 4.84 -11.17 -8.80
CA SER A 102 5.43 -12.29 -9.53
C SER A 102 4.83 -12.37 -10.94
N ASN A 103 5.61 -12.88 -11.90
CA ASN A 103 5.08 -13.22 -13.23
C ASN A 103 4.61 -14.69 -13.33
N TYR A 104 4.65 -15.45 -12.22
CA TYR A 104 4.04 -16.78 -12.05
C TYR A 104 4.40 -17.86 -13.08
N LYS A 105 5.50 -17.73 -13.83
CA LYS A 105 5.80 -18.64 -14.95
C LYS A 105 7.03 -19.52 -14.68
N PRO A 106 6.89 -20.87 -14.74
CA PRO A 106 5.65 -21.66 -14.85
C PRO A 106 4.84 -21.78 -13.55
N SER A 107 5.41 -21.39 -12.42
CA SER A 107 4.75 -21.42 -11.11
C SER A 107 5.14 -20.18 -10.30
N TYR A 108 4.52 -19.97 -9.14
CA TYR A 108 4.96 -18.92 -8.23
C TYR A 108 6.43 -19.09 -7.79
N ALA A 109 6.85 -20.33 -7.52
CA ALA A 109 8.20 -20.63 -7.03
C ALA A 109 9.29 -20.38 -8.09
N ASP A 110 8.93 -20.50 -9.37
CA ASP A 110 9.83 -20.29 -10.51
C ASP A 110 9.69 -18.89 -11.14
N GLY A 111 8.64 -18.17 -10.76
CA GLY A 111 8.32 -16.85 -11.29
C GLY A 111 9.35 -15.80 -10.85
N GLY A 112 9.65 -14.87 -11.75
CA GLY A 112 10.50 -13.74 -11.43
C GLY A 112 9.71 -12.69 -10.64
N LEU A 113 10.30 -12.20 -9.55
CA LEU A 113 9.74 -11.12 -8.74
C LEU A 113 10.14 -9.76 -9.32
N TYR A 114 9.23 -8.80 -9.27
CA TYR A 114 9.45 -7.43 -9.73
C TYR A 114 8.69 -6.42 -8.85
N TRP A 115 9.15 -5.18 -8.84
CA TRP A 115 8.44 -4.07 -8.19
C TRP A 115 7.57 -3.35 -9.21
N ALA A 116 6.29 -3.18 -8.92
CA ALA A 116 5.39 -2.23 -9.56
C ALA A 116 5.26 -0.97 -8.70
N THR A 117 5.35 0.21 -9.32
CA THR A 117 5.18 1.49 -8.62
C THR A 117 3.84 2.14 -8.92
N TYR A 118 3.28 2.79 -7.91
CA TYR A 118 2.02 3.50 -7.97
C TYR A 118 2.16 4.85 -7.27
N LEU A 119 1.94 5.93 -8.02
CA LEU A 119 1.96 7.29 -7.47
C LEU A 119 0.57 7.72 -7.03
N LEU A 120 0.46 8.42 -5.90
CA LEU A 120 -0.81 9.02 -5.49
C LEU A 120 -1.07 10.26 -6.33
N GLN A 121 -2.10 10.20 -7.18
CA GLN A 121 -2.43 11.30 -8.09
C GLN A 121 -3.94 11.52 -8.07
N ASN A 122 -4.36 12.77 -7.83
CA ASN A 122 -5.79 13.15 -7.82
C ASN A 122 -6.64 12.26 -6.90
N GLY A 123 -6.09 11.85 -5.76
CA GLY A 123 -6.79 11.01 -4.78
C GLY A 123 -6.94 9.53 -5.15
N THR A 124 -6.17 9.03 -6.11
CA THR A 124 -6.09 7.60 -6.42
C THR A 124 -4.68 7.19 -6.81
N TYR A 125 -4.37 5.90 -6.68
CA TYR A 125 -3.09 5.38 -7.15
C TYR A 125 -3.09 5.17 -8.67
N ALA A 126 -2.11 5.76 -9.33
CA ALA A 126 -1.82 5.55 -10.74
C ALA A 126 -0.57 4.68 -10.88
N ARG A 127 -0.70 3.53 -11.53
CA ARG A 127 0.44 2.65 -11.80
C ARG A 127 1.38 3.30 -12.82
N THR A 128 2.65 3.44 -12.47
CA THR A 128 3.65 4.10 -13.32
C THR A 128 4.49 3.14 -14.14
N GLY A 129 4.77 1.96 -13.62
CA GLY A 129 5.51 0.92 -14.33
C GLY A 129 6.07 -0.15 -13.40
N CYS A 130 6.99 -0.96 -13.94
CA CYS A 130 7.64 -2.03 -13.18
C CYS A 130 9.13 -2.16 -13.46
N THR A 131 9.85 -2.76 -12.51
CA THR A 131 11.21 -3.25 -12.74
C THR A 131 11.21 -4.51 -13.61
N THR A 132 12.37 -4.84 -14.15
CA THR A 132 12.60 -6.15 -14.77
C THR A 132 12.50 -7.26 -13.70
N PRO A 133 11.86 -8.41 -14.00
CA PRO A 133 11.84 -9.55 -13.09
C PRO A 133 13.22 -10.06 -12.72
N VAL A 134 13.39 -10.37 -11.44
CA VAL A 134 14.56 -11.04 -10.87
C VAL A 134 14.14 -12.44 -10.43
N TYR A 135 14.91 -13.45 -10.84
CA TYR A 135 14.64 -14.85 -10.55
C TYR A 135 15.54 -15.34 -9.42
N ASN A 136 15.01 -16.21 -8.55
CA ASN A 136 15.73 -16.83 -7.44
C ASN A 136 16.32 -15.85 -6.40
N ALA A 137 15.82 -14.61 -6.35
CA ALA A 137 16.21 -13.59 -5.39
C ALA A 137 15.13 -12.50 -5.32
N ALA A 138 15.13 -11.72 -4.24
CA ALA A 138 14.29 -10.53 -4.14
C ALA A 138 14.86 -9.41 -5.04
N PRO A 139 14.04 -8.75 -5.89
CA PRO A 139 14.47 -7.59 -6.66
C PRO A 139 14.87 -6.44 -5.73
N PRO A 140 15.93 -5.67 -6.06
CA PRO A 140 16.31 -4.51 -5.28
C PRO A 140 15.17 -3.48 -5.29
N THR A 141 14.81 -2.97 -4.11
CA THR A 141 13.72 -1.98 -3.99
C THR A 141 14.09 -0.67 -4.71
N PRO A 142 13.31 -0.22 -5.71
CA PRO A 142 13.57 1.01 -6.46
C PRO A 142 13.60 2.25 -5.56
N ALA A 143 14.60 3.12 -5.70
CA ALA A 143 14.70 4.33 -4.89
C ALA A 143 13.56 5.34 -5.14
N GLY A 144 12.96 5.33 -6.33
CA GLY A 144 11.82 6.16 -6.71
C GLY A 144 10.90 5.45 -7.70
N ALA A 145 9.98 6.20 -8.30
CA ALA A 145 9.03 5.67 -9.28
C ALA A 145 9.75 5.03 -10.48
N VAL A 146 9.23 3.88 -10.93
CA VAL A 146 9.67 3.25 -12.18
C VAL A 146 8.61 3.45 -13.25
N HIS A 147 9.04 3.49 -14.51
CA HIS A 147 8.17 3.76 -15.65
C HIS A 147 8.33 2.69 -16.73
N GLY A 148 7.22 2.35 -17.39
CA GLY A 148 7.21 1.44 -18.52
C GLY A 148 6.29 0.24 -18.32
N SER A 149 6.33 -0.67 -19.30
CA SER A 149 5.47 -1.85 -19.31
C SER A 149 5.87 -2.86 -18.24
N CYS A 150 4.86 -3.51 -17.68
CA CYS A 150 5.07 -4.59 -16.72
C CYS A 150 4.96 -5.96 -17.40
N PRO A 151 5.62 -6.98 -16.83
CA PRO A 151 5.49 -8.35 -17.30
C PRO A 151 4.03 -8.82 -17.27
N ASN A 152 3.67 -9.64 -18.27
CA ASN A 152 2.42 -10.40 -18.31
C ASN A 152 2.58 -11.80 -17.72
#